data_AF-A0A0C3PWL5-F1
#
_entry.id   AF-A0A0C3PWL5-F1
#
_cell.length_a   1.000
_cell.length_b   1.000
_cell.length_c   1.000
_cell.angle_alpha   90.00
_cell.angle_beta   90.00
_cell.angle_gamma   90.00
#
_symmetry.space_group_name_H-M   'P 1'
#
loop_
_entity.id
_entity.type
_entity.pdbx_description
1 polymer ?
#
loop_
_entity_poly.entity_id
_entity_poly.type
_entity_poly.pdbx_seq_one_letter_code
_entity_poly.pdbx_strand_id
1 'polypeptide(L)'
;TCLPRNSVSIHLHKDVDILLKELKPCARHLRATLGSYTDELRILERLYYKNANQHRTALFFKRVSETRRYGQKFVALKLSEHVDRLYASFFGLTTAMGVNQKRFKGTWTHVPTGCSISFVLERVSTSCKFLEKVSELFYVHLTLAMQSGAFVQLIVLFSAICSRMSTLLSELSQVLRNSSRMCDRLLVILD
;
A
#
# COMPACT_ATOMS: atom_id res chain seq x y z
N THR A 1 20.05 -1.83 8.55
CA THR A 1 21.07 -1.36 9.52
C THR A 1 20.89 0.12 9.71
N CYS A 2 21.23 0.66 10.89
CA CYS A 2 21.05 2.09 11.18
C CYS A 2 22.37 2.65 11.71
N LEU A 3 22.68 3.89 11.36
CA LEU A 3 23.81 4.65 11.88
C LEU A 3 23.34 5.60 12.99
N PRO A 4 24.19 5.93 13.97
CA PRO A 4 23.84 6.90 14.99
C PRO A 4 23.69 8.30 14.38
N ARG A 5 22.81 9.14 14.95
CA ARG A 5 22.51 10.48 14.43
C ARG A 5 23.73 11.38 14.20
N ASN A 6 24.77 11.23 15.03
CA ASN A 6 26.00 11.99 14.90
C ASN A 6 26.84 11.62 13.66
N SER A 7 26.50 10.55 12.93
CA SER A 7 27.12 10.24 11.64
C SER A 7 26.66 11.17 10.52
N VAL A 8 25.58 11.93 10.73
CA VAL A 8 25.02 12.88 9.76
C VAL A 8 25.40 14.30 10.17
N SER A 9 25.83 15.10 9.20
CA SER A 9 26.22 16.49 9.46
C SER A 9 25.08 17.32 10.05
N ILE A 10 25.41 18.18 11.01
CA ILE A 10 24.44 18.92 11.83
C ILE A 10 23.50 19.79 10.97
N HIS A 11 24.01 20.35 9.86
CA HIS A 11 23.21 21.19 8.97
C HIS A 11 22.06 20.43 8.29
N LEU A 12 22.19 19.12 8.09
CA LEU A 12 21.18 18.26 7.46
C LEU A 12 20.11 17.79 8.44
N HIS A 13 20.30 18.00 9.76
CA HIS A 13 19.34 17.51 10.76
C HIS A 13 17.96 18.14 10.60
N LYS A 14 17.91 19.41 10.20
CA LYS A 14 16.66 20.13 9.94
C LYS A 14 15.89 19.51 8.76
N ASP A 15 16.59 19.10 7.71
CA ASP A 15 15.96 18.50 6.53
C ASP A 15 15.43 17.10 6.84
N VAL A 16 16.16 16.31 7.63
CA VAL A 16 15.68 15.03 8.17
C VAL A 16 14.44 15.23 9.05
N ASP A 17 14.40 16.25 9.90
CA ASP A 17 13.23 16.56 10.74
C ASP A 17 11.98 16.88 9.90
N ILE A 18 12.15 17.65 8.82
CA ILE A 18 11.06 17.98 7.88
C ILE A 18 10.55 16.70 7.21
N LEU A 19 11.46 15.86 6.70
CA LEU A 19 11.10 14.59 6.08
C LEU A 19 10.41 13.64 7.06
N LEU A 20 10.85 13.55 8.32
CA LEU A 20 10.17 12.72 9.31
C LEU A 20 8.77 13.22 9.66
N LYS A 21 8.57 14.55 9.66
CA LYS A 21 7.24 15.17 9.85
C LYS A 21 6.28 14.84 8.71
N GLU A 22 6.79 14.73 7.49
CA GLU A 22 6.03 14.33 6.29
C GLU A 22 5.82 12.80 6.23
N LEU A 23 6.77 12.00 6.71
CA LEU A 23 6.77 10.54 6.55
C LEU A 23 5.74 9.90 7.48
N LYS A 24 5.61 10.45 8.69
CA LYS A 24 4.65 10.00 9.70
C LYS A 24 3.18 10.05 9.24
N PRO A 25 2.64 11.17 8.72
CA PRO A 25 1.30 11.20 8.16
C PRO A 25 1.18 10.31 6.92
N CYS A 26 2.21 10.26 6.06
CA CYS A 26 2.21 9.39 4.89
C CYS A 26 2.06 7.91 5.26
N ALA A 27 2.83 7.43 6.23
CA ALA A 27 2.77 6.05 6.74
C ALA A 27 1.39 5.73 7.38
N ARG A 28 0.83 6.68 8.14
CA ARG A 28 -0.51 6.54 8.73
C ARG A 28 -1.60 6.47 7.66
N HIS A 29 -1.51 7.33 6.65
CA HIS A 29 -2.43 7.35 5.51
C HIS A 29 -2.35 6.03 4.74
N LEU A 30 -1.15 5.58 4.39
CA LEU A 30 -0.92 4.29 3.71
C LEU A 30 -1.56 3.14 4.49
N ARG A 31 -1.36 3.09 5.81
CA ARG A 31 -1.95 2.05 6.67
C ARG A 31 -3.48 2.11 6.66
N ALA A 32 -4.06 3.29 6.77
CA ALA A 32 -5.50 3.47 6.77
C ALA A 32 -6.13 3.05 5.44
N THR A 33 -5.61 3.56 4.30
CA THR A 33 -6.15 3.24 2.98
C THR A 33 -5.96 1.76 2.62
N LEU A 34 -4.81 1.16 2.99
CA LEU A 34 -4.58 -0.28 2.80
C LEU A 34 -5.50 -1.13 3.68
N GLY A 35 -5.82 -0.65 4.88
CA GLY A 35 -6.83 -1.26 5.76
C GLY A 35 -8.19 -1.30 5.08
N SER A 36 -8.68 -0.15 4.61
CA SER A 36 -9.94 -0.05 3.86
C SER A 36 -9.95 -0.94 2.62
N TYR A 37 -8.85 -0.99 1.86
CA TYR A 37 -8.72 -1.88 0.70
C TYR A 37 -8.82 -3.36 1.09
N THR A 38 -8.20 -3.74 2.19
CA THR A 38 -8.25 -5.12 2.71
C THR A 38 -9.66 -5.50 3.14
N ASP A 39 -10.43 -4.57 3.71
CA ASP A 39 -11.82 -4.81 4.09
C ASP A 39 -12.72 -5.02 2.86
N GLU A 40 -12.55 -4.22 1.80
CA GLU A 40 -13.25 -4.45 0.53
C GLU A 40 -12.90 -5.82 -0.09
N LEU A 41 -11.62 -6.19 -0.06
CA LEU A 41 -11.17 -7.50 -0.55
C LEU A 41 -11.81 -8.65 0.25
N ARG A 42 -11.96 -8.51 1.57
CA ARG A 42 -12.64 -9.53 2.40
C ARG A 42 -14.12 -9.67 2.07
N ILE A 43 -14.81 -8.56 1.78
CA ILE A 43 -16.20 -8.58 1.33
C ILE A 43 -16.29 -9.33 -0.01
N LEU A 44 -15.40 -9.00 -0.95
CA LEU A 44 -15.31 -9.67 -2.25
C LEU A 44 -15.05 -11.18 -2.11
N GLU A 45 -14.15 -11.58 -1.21
CA GLU A 45 -13.85 -12.98 -0.94
C GLU A 45 -15.07 -13.74 -0.41
N ARG A 46 -15.79 -13.18 0.57
CA ARG A 46 -17.00 -13.80 1.12
C ARG A 46 -18.06 -14.01 0.04
N LEU A 47 -18.29 -12.99 -0.79
CA LEU A 47 -19.24 -13.08 -1.90
C LEU A 47 -18.80 -14.08 -2.96
N TYR A 48 -17.52 -14.12 -3.31
CA TYR A 48 -16.98 -15.11 -4.22
C TYR A 48 -17.23 -16.52 -3.71
N TYR A 49 -16.86 -16.83 -2.47
CA TYR A 49 -17.03 -18.18 -1.93
C TYR A 49 -18.49 -18.62 -1.89
N LYS A 50 -19.41 -17.71 -1.52
CA LYS A 50 -20.84 -17.99 -1.52
C LYS A 50 -21.40 -18.33 -2.92
N ASN A 51 -20.85 -17.70 -3.96
CA ASN A 51 -21.38 -17.78 -5.33
C ASN A 51 -20.57 -18.71 -6.25
N ALA A 52 -19.48 -19.32 -5.75
CA ALA A 52 -18.55 -20.09 -6.55
C ALA A 52 -19.19 -21.29 -7.26
N ASN A 53 -20.04 -22.05 -6.56
CA ASN A 53 -20.64 -23.25 -7.13
C ASN A 53 -21.63 -22.94 -8.27
N GLN A 54 -22.32 -21.80 -8.20
CA GLN A 54 -23.32 -21.39 -9.19
C GLN A 54 -22.69 -20.78 -10.44
N HIS A 55 -21.57 -20.07 -10.29
CA HIS A 55 -21.05 -19.20 -11.34
C HIS A 55 -19.61 -19.51 -11.76
N ARG A 56 -19.01 -20.61 -11.30
CA ARG A 56 -17.60 -20.95 -11.55
C ARG A 56 -17.16 -20.80 -13.01
N THR A 57 -18.01 -21.16 -13.96
CA THR A 57 -17.71 -21.14 -15.40
C THR A 57 -18.05 -19.81 -16.06
N ALA A 58 -18.82 -18.95 -15.42
CA ALA A 58 -19.28 -17.67 -15.97
C ALA A 58 -18.11 -16.70 -16.15
N LEU A 59 -18.10 -15.97 -17.27
CA LEU A 59 -17.01 -15.06 -17.62
C LEU A 59 -16.84 -13.94 -16.59
N PHE A 60 -17.94 -13.32 -16.13
CA PHE A 60 -17.89 -12.28 -15.10
C PHE A 60 -17.26 -12.82 -13.80
N PHE A 61 -17.52 -14.09 -13.47
CA PHE A 61 -17.02 -14.71 -12.26
C PHE A 61 -15.53 -15.04 -12.35
N LYS A 62 -15.03 -15.40 -13.54
CA LYS A 62 -13.59 -15.50 -13.80
C LYS A 62 -12.88 -14.17 -13.56
N ARG A 63 -13.49 -13.04 -13.96
CA ARG A 63 -12.95 -11.69 -13.68
C ARG A 63 -12.93 -11.36 -12.20
N VAL A 64 -14.00 -11.68 -11.46
CA VAL A 64 -14.01 -11.57 -10.00
C VAL A 64 -12.88 -12.40 -9.37
N SER A 65 -12.63 -13.61 -9.87
CA SER A 65 -11.50 -14.43 -9.42
C SER A 65 -10.14 -13.78 -9.68
N GLU A 66 -9.96 -13.12 -10.82
CA GLU A 66 -8.74 -12.37 -11.14
C GLU A 66 -8.57 -11.17 -10.20
N THR A 67 -9.63 -10.39 -9.96
CA THR A 67 -9.65 -9.27 -9.03
C THR A 67 -9.18 -9.69 -7.65
N ARG A 68 -9.72 -10.79 -7.13
CA ARG A 68 -9.30 -11.37 -5.85
C ARG A 68 -7.82 -11.71 -5.84
N ARG A 69 -7.35 -12.42 -6.86
CA ARG A 69 -5.95 -12.83 -6.98
C ARG A 69 -5.01 -11.63 -6.97
N TYR A 70 -5.34 -10.56 -7.69
CA TYR A 70 -4.53 -9.34 -7.68
C TYR A 70 -4.59 -8.61 -6.33
N GLY A 71 -5.76 -8.51 -5.71
CA GLY A 71 -5.89 -7.91 -4.39
C GLY A 71 -5.09 -8.65 -3.31
N GLN A 72 -5.12 -9.98 -3.31
CA GLN A 72 -4.31 -10.80 -2.40
C GLN A 72 -2.81 -10.59 -2.62
N LYS A 73 -2.36 -10.58 -3.88
CA LYS A 73 -0.96 -10.28 -4.23
C LYS A 73 -0.54 -8.90 -3.74
N PHE A 74 -1.41 -7.90 -3.88
CA PHE A 74 -1.14 -6.55 -3.42
C PHE A 74 -0.96 -6.47 -1.89
N VAL A 75 -1.88 -7.07 -1.13
CA VAL A 75 -1.81 -7.11 0.35
C VAL A 75 -0.54 -7.84 0.81
N ALA A 76 -0.15 -8.91 0.11
CA ALA A 76 1.07 -9.66 0.41
C ALA A 76 2.37 -8.85 0.26
N LEU A 77 2.34 -7.70 -0.43
CA LEU A 77 3.50 -6.80 -0.54
C LEU A 77 3.84 -6.09 0.78
N LYS A 78 2.91 -6.03 1.74
CA LYS A 78 3.12 -5.47 3.09
C LYS A 78 3.73 -4.07 3.08
N LEU A 79 3.24 -3.20 2.19
CA LEU A 79 3.83 -1.88 1.94
C LEU A 79 3.81 -0.97 3.16
N SER A 80 2.73 -1.01 3.94
CA SER A 80 2.64 -0.28 5.21
C SER A 80 3.75 -0.70 6.17
N GLU A 81 4.08 -1.99 6.26
CA GLU A 81 5.16 -2.48 7.11
C GLU A 81 6.53 -1.97 6.65
N HIS A 82 6.78 -1.90 5.35
CA HIS A 82 8.05 -1.40 4.81
C HIS A 82 8.25 0.08 5.15
N VAL A 83 7.23 0.91 4.95
CA VAL A 83 7.29 2.35 5.28
C VAL A 83 7.34 2.57 6.80
N ASP A 84 6.59 1.80 7.58
CA ASP A 84 6.63 1.85 9.04
C ASP A 84 8.00 1.46 9.60
N ARG A 85 8.65 0.43 9.03
CA ARG A 85 10.02 0.04 9.40
C ARG A 85 11.03 1.11 9.04
N LEU A 86 10.89 1.76 7.88
CA LEU A 86 11.72 2.90 7.51
C LEU A 86 11.57 4.02 8.53
N TYR A 87 10.35 4.42 8.87
CA TYR A 87 10.11 5.44 9.89
C TYR A 87 10.69 5.05 11.26
N ALA A 88 10.51 3.79 11.68
CA ALA A 88 10.99 3.30 12.96
C ALA A 88 12.53 3.23 13.06
N SER A 89 13.22 3.05 11.93
CA SER A 89 14.67 2.98 11.88
C SER A 89 15.35 4.25 12.40
N PHE A 90 14.69 5.42 12.27
CA PHE A 90 15.18 6.70 12.80
C PHE A 90 15.22 6.77 14.33
N PHE A 91 14.53 5.86 15.00
CA PHE A 91 14.44 5.79 16.46
C PHE A 91 15.22 4.60 17.03
N GLY A 92 16.04 3.93 16.22
CA GLY A 92 16.82 2.76 16.64
C GLY A 92 15.97 1.52 16.91
N LEU A 93 14.71 1.50 16.44
CA LEU A 93 13.82 0.37 16.62
C LEU A 93 14.03 -0.64 15.49
N THR A 94 14.71 -1.75 15.79
CA THR A 94 14.74 -2.93 14.94
C THR A 94 13.50 -3.79 15.15
N THR A 95 13.10 -4.51 14.10
CA THR A 95 11.86 -5.28 13.90
C THR A 95 11.47 -6.26 15.02
N ALA A 96 12.36 -6.52 15.98
CA ALA A 96 12.15 -7.46 17.08
C ALA A 96 11.31 -6.91 18.24
N MET A 97 11.14 -5.59 18.36
CA MET A 97 10.32 -4.99 19.42
C MET A 97 9.04 -4.40 18.85
N GLY A 98 7.90 -4.98 19.24
CA GLY A 98 6.57 -4.58 18.77
C GLY A 98 6.35 -3.06 18.73
N VAL A 99 5.65 -2.61 17.70
CA VAL A 99 5.41 -1.21 17.32
C VAL A 99 4.51 -0.51 18.35
N ASN A 100 5.02 -0.27 19.54
CA ASN A 100 4.37 0.59 20.52
C ASN A 100 4.57 2.05 20.09
N GLN A 101 3.51 2.66 19.55
CA GLN A 101 3.51 4.05 19.04
C GLN A 101 4.00 5.09 20.07
N LYS A 102 3.94 4.78 21.37
CA LYS A 102 4.47 5.64 22.44
C LYS A 102 6.00 5.85 22.35
N ARG A 103 6.74 4.99 21.63
CA ARG A 103 8.20 5.07 21.47
C ARG A 103 8.67 6.08 20.39
N PHE A 104 7.76 6.62 19.58
CA PHE A 104 8.10 7.66 18.59
C PHE A 104 8.00 9.08 19.16
N LYS A 105 8.18 9.22 20.48
CA LYS A 105 8.17 10.51 21.17
C LYS A 105 9.61 10.95 21.42
N GLY A 106 9.99 12.09 20.84
CA GLY A 106 11.32 12.67 21.01
C GLY A 106 12.04 12.86 19.68
N THR A 107 13.27 13.34 19.78
CA THR A 107 14.15 13.53 18.63
C THR A 107 14.63 12.18 18.11
N TRP A 108 14.76 12.05 16.80
CA TRP A 108 15.35 10.86 16.19
C TRP A 108 16.81 10.70 16.65
N THR A 109 17.25 9.44 16.74
CA THR A 109 18.55 9.07 17.32
C THR A 109 19.42 8.29 16.33
N HIS A 110 18.83 7.81 15.24
CA HIS A 110 19.49 6.99 14.25
C HIS A 110 19.06 7.41 12.84
N VAL A 111 19.78 6.93 11.84
CA VAL A 111 19.47 7.12 10.42
C VAL A 111 19.58 5.77 9.70
N PRO A 112 18.61 5.40 8.85
CA PRO A 112 18.72 4.22 8.03
C PRO A 112 19.88 4.35 7.02
N THR A 113 20.59 3.27 6.78
CA THR A 113 21.58 3.21 5.69
C THR A 113 20.93 3.41 4.33
N GLY A 114 21.66 3.99 3.36
CA GLY A 114 21.23 4.14 1.97
C GLY A 114 20.59 2.86 1.39
N CYS A 115 21.23 1.70 1.54
CA CYS A 115 20.69 0.41 1.09
C CYS A 115 19.29 0.09 1.64
N SER A 116 19.01 0.47 2.89
CA SER A 116 17.70 0.25 3.51
C SER A 116 16.64 1.17 2.91
N ILE A 117 17.01 2.40 2.56
CA ILE A 117 16.12 3.37 1.92
C ILE A 117 15.86 2.94 0.47
N SER A 118 16.91 2.58 -0.28
CA SER A 118 16.80 2.08 -1.65
C SER A 118 15.92 0.83 -1.73
N PHE A 119 16.03 -0.10 -0.77
CA PHE A 119 15.16 -1.26 -0.70
C PHE A 119 13.68 -0.85 -0.57
N VAL A 120 13.34 0.08 0.34
CA VAL A 120 11.95 0.54 0.51
C VAL A 120 11.46 1.26 -0.74
N LEU A 121 12.31 2.10 -1.34
CA LEU A 121 12.04 2.78 -2.60
C LEU A 121 11.68 1.78 -3.71
N GLU A 122 12.51 0.75 -3.93
CA GLU A 122 12.28 -0.27 -4.95
C GLU A 122 10.93 -0.98 -4.75
N ARG A 123 10.60 -1.33 -3.50
CA ARG A 123 9.32 -1.97 -3.15
C ARG A 123 8.13 -1.06 -3.45
N VAL A 124 8.23 0.23 -3.12
CA VAL A 124 7.20 1.24 -3.40
C VAL A 124 7.05 1.44 -4.91
N SER A 125 8.15 1.64 -5.64
CA SER A 125 8.13 1.85 -7.10
C SER A 125 7.56 0.65 -7.85
N THR A 126 7.92 -0.57 -7.44
CA THR A 126 7.38 -1.81 -8.02
C THR A 126 5.87 -1.91 -7.79
N SER A 127 5.41 -1.49 -6.62
CA SER A 127 4.00 -1.48 -6.27
C SER A 127 3.20 -0.45 -7.05
N CYS A 128 3.75 0.73 -7.31
CA CYS A 128 3.13 1.71 -8.21
C CYS A 128 2.86 1.12 -9.60
N LYS A 129 3.88 0.48 -10.21
CA LYS A 129 3.76 -0.18 -11.52
C LYS A 129 2.73 -1.31 -11.50
N PHE A 130 2.65 -2.04 -10.39
CA PHE A 130 1.64 -3.09 -10.21
C PHE A 130 0.22 -2.49 -10.14
N LEU A 131 0.03 -1.39 -9.41
CA LEU A 131 -1.27 -0.73 -9.27
C LEU A 131 -1.80 -0.20 -10.59
N GLU A 132 -0.95 0.43 -11.40
CA GLU A 132 -1.31 0.94 -12.73
C GLU A 132 -1.90 -0.17 -13.62
N LYS A 133 -1.28 -1.35 -13.61
CA LYS A 133 -1.77 -2.52 -14.36
C LYS A 133 -3.07 -3.08 -13.82
N VAL A 134 -3.30 -3.00 -12.51
CA VAL A 134 -4.49 -3.60 -11.88
C VAL A 134 -5.71 -2.68 -11.99
N SER A 135 -5.53 -1.36 -11.94
CA SER A 135 -6.64 -0.40 -12.05
C SER A 135 -7.41 -0.52 -13.36
N GLU A 136 -6.76 -0.90 -14.45
CA GLU A 136 -7.40 -1.04 -15.77
C GLU A 136 -8.37 -2.24 -15.83
N LEU A 137 -8.21 -3.24 -14.97
CA LEU A 137 -8.91 -4.53 -15.08
C LEU A 137 -10.28 -4.55 -14.40
N PHE A 138 -10.56 -3.65 -13.45
CA PHE A 138 -11.68 -3.80 -12.52
C PHE A 138 -13.04 -3.32 -13.05
N TYR A 139 -13.07 -2.37 -13.98
CA TYR A 139 -14.33 -1.69 -14.33
C TYR A 139 -14.95 -2.15 -15.66
N VAL A 140 -14.14 -2.27 -16.73
CA VAL A 140 -14.67 -2.44 -18.10
C VAL A 140 -15.47 -3.73 -18.27
N HIS A 141 -15.05 -4.83 -17.64
CA HIS A 141 -15.61 -6.14 -17.90
C HIS A 141 -16.94 -6.44 -17.19
N LEU A 142 -17.19 -5.83 -16.03
CA LEU A 142 -18.44 -6.05 -15.30
C LEU A 142 -19.61 -5.28 -15.92
N THR A 143 -19.34 -4.10 -16.50
CA THR A 143 -20.34 -3.31 -17.23
C THR A 143 -20.90 -4.05 -18.44
N LEU A 144 -20.03 -4.74 -19.19
CA LEU A 144 -20.46 -5.60 -20.31
C LEU A 144 -21.32 -6.77 -19.85
N ALA A 145 -20.99 -7.39 -18.71
CA ALA A 145 -21.76 -8.52 -18.19
C ALA A 145 -23.20 -8.11 -17.78
N MET A 146 -23.40 -6.86 -17.32
CA MET A 146 -24.74 -6.35 -16.97
C MET A 146 -25.67 -6.28 -18.18
N GLN A 147 -25.15 -6.10 -19.40
CA GLN A 147 -25.96 -6.03 -20.63
C GLN A 147 -26.67 -7.35 -20.96
N SER A 148 -26.20 -8.46 -20.40
CA SER A 148 -26.84 -9.78 -20.60
C SER A 148 -28.17 -9.95 -19.86
N GLY A 149 -28.50 -9.08 -18.90
CA GLY A 149 -29.71 -9.18 -18.07
C GLY A 149 -29.72 -10.35 -17.07
N ALA A 150 -28.73 -11.24 -17.09
CA ALA A 150 -28.63 -12.37 -16.17
C ALA A 150 -27.93 -11.96 -14.85
N PHE A 151 -28.49 -12.37 -13.71
CA PHE A 151 -27.90 -12.15 -12.37
C PHE A 151 -27.50 -10.69 -12.08
N VAL A 152 -28.25 -9.73 -12.63
CA VAL A 152 -27.92 -8.29 -12.59
C VAL A 152 -27.64 -7.80 -11.17
N GLN A 153 -28.43 -8.23 -10.18
CA GLN A 153 -28.22 -7.86 -8.77
C GLN A 153 -26.81 -8.25 -8.27
N LEU A 154 -26.34 -9.46 -8.59
CA LEU A 154 -25.02 -9.93 -8.20
C LEU A 154 -23.91 -9.20 -8.96
N ILE A 155 -24.10 -8.98 -10.26
CA ILE A 155 -23.12 -8.26 -11.09
C ILE A 155 -22.99 -6.80 -10.63
N VAL A 156 -24.10 -6.12 -10.33
CA VAL A 156 -24.12 -4.76 -9.78
C VAL A 156 -23.38 -4.71 -8.44
N LEU A 157 -23.59 -5.69 -7.56
CA LEU A 157 -22.86 -5.77 -6.30
C LEU A 157 -21.35 -5.93 -6.50
N PHE A 158 -20.92 -6.82 -7.40
CA PHE A 158 -19.50 -6.96 -7.74
C PHE A 158 -18.93 -5.68 -8.36
N SER A 159 -19.68 -5.02 -9.24
CA SER A 159 -19.29 -3.74 -9.85
C SER A 159 -19.09 -2.65 -8.80
N ALA A 160 -19.99 -2.54 -7.82
CA ALA A 160 -19.88 -1.57 -6.73
C ALA A 160 -18.62 -1.79 -5.89
N ILE A 161 -18.31 -3.04 -5.53
CA ILE A 161 -17.10 -3.39 -4.79
C ILE A 161 -15.84 -3.10 -5.61
N CYS A 162 -15.82 -3.52 -6.89
CA CYS A 162 -14.68 -3.28 -7.77
C CYS A 162 -14.44 -1.79 -8.02
N SER A 163 -15.50 -0.99 -8.15
CA SER A 163 -15.43 0.47 -8.25
C SER A 163 -14.81 1.09 -7.00
N ARG A 164 -15.28 0.71 -5.81
CA ARG A 164 -14.71 1.19 -4.54
C ARG A 164 -13.25 0.77 -4.36
N MET A 165 -12.90 -0.47 -4.71
CA MET A 165 -11.51 -0.93 -4.73
C MET A 165 -10.65 -0.11 -5.70
N SER A 166 -11.17 0.24 -6.89
CA SER A 166 -10.46 1.08 -7.87
C SER A 166 -10.17 2.48 -7.32
N THR A 167 -11.14 3.11 -6.65
CA THR A 167 -10.94 4.40 -5.97
C THR A 167 -9.84 4.31 -4.91
N LEU A 168 -9.87 3.26 -4.09
CA LEU A 168 -8.84 3.01 -3.08
C LEU A 168 -7.45 2.76 -3.71
N LEU A 169 -7.38 2.08 -4.85
CA LEU A 169 -6.11 1.90 -5.56
C LEU A 169 -5.54 3.21 -6.10
N SER A 170 -6.39 4.12 -6.57
CA SER A 170 -5.96 5.46 -6.99
C SER A 170 -5.38 6.26 -5.82
N GLU A 171 -6.07 6.23 -4.68
CA GLU A 171 -5.59 6.87 -3.45
C GLU A 171 -4.26 6.25 -2.97
N LEU A 172 -4.15 4.92 -2.96
CA LEU A 172 -2.91 4.21 -2.63
C LEU A 172 -1.77 4.59 -3.58
N SER A 173 -2.04 4.69 -4.88
CA SER A 173 -1.03 5.13 -5.86
C SER A 173 -0.48 6.51 -5.53
N GLN A 174 -1.34 7.46 -5.14
CA GLN A 174 -0.91 8.79 -4.73
C GLN A 174 -0.04 8.75 -3.46
N VAL A 175 -0.45 7.97 -2.46
CA VAL A 175 0.32 7.82 -1.20
C VAL A 175 1.68 7.15 -1.43
N LEU A 176 1.73 6.14 -2.30
CA LEU A 176 2.98 5.47 -2.66
C LEU A 176 3.91 6.39 -3.45
N ARG A 177 3.40 7.19 -4.39
CA ARG A 177 4.19 8.20 -5.11
C ARG A 177 4.78 9.23 -4.16
N ASN A 178 4.01 9.68 -3.17
CA ASN A 178 4.52 10.55 -2.12
C ASN A 178 5.63 9.84 -1.32
N SER A 179 5.41 8.60 -0.89
CA SER A 179 6.42 7.80 -0.17
C SER A 179 7.72 7.62 -0.97
N SER A 180 7.62 7.40 -2.28
CA SER A 180 8.77 7.28 -3.19
C SER A 180 9.60 8.55 -3.19
N ARG A 181 8.96 9.72 -3.41
CA ARG A 181 9.63 11.03 -3.40
C ARG A 181 10.35 11.31 -2.09
N MET A 182 9.78 10.85 -0.97
CA MET A 182 10.41 10.97 0.34
C MET A 182 11.66 10.10 0.47
N CYS A 183 11.62 8.87 -0.05
CA CYS A 183 12.79 8.00 -0.08
C CYS A 183 13.90 8.58 -0.98
N ASP A 184 13.55 9.14 -2.14
CA ASP A 184 14.50 9.80 -3.03
C ASP A 184 15.19 10.99 -2.34
N ARG A 185 14.40 11.85 -1.66
CA ARG A 185 14.95 12.98 -0.89
C ARG A 185 15.85 12.52 0.25
N LEU A 186 15.47 11.43 0.94
CA LEU A 186 16.29 10.84 2.00
C LEU A 186 17.63 10.33 1.45
N LEU A 187 17.65 9.68 0.29
CA LEU A 187 18.89 9.23 -0.34
C LEU A 187 19.80 10.41 -0.66
N VAL A 188 19.28 11.47 -1.28
CA VAL A 188 20.06 12.67 -1.63
C VAL A 188 20.67 13.38 -0.40
N ILE A 189 19.99 13.33 0.75
CA ILE A 189 20.49 13.95 1.99
C ILE A 189 21.53 13.08 2.70
N LEU A 190 21.48 11.76 2.50
CA LEU A 190 22.23 10.79 3.30
C LEU A 190 23.39 10.11 2.57
N ASP A 191 23.47 10.28 1.24
CA ASP A 191 24.65 10.00 0.42
C ASP A 191 25.69 11.14 0.56
#